data_AF-A0A356X6F8-F1
#
_entry.id   AF-A0A356X6F8-F1
#
_cell.length_a   1.000
_cell.length_b   1.000
_cell.length_c   1.000
_cell.angle_alpha   90.00
_cell.angle_beta   90.00
_cell.angle_gamma   90.00
#
_symmetry.space_group_name_H-M   'P 1'
#
loop_
_entity.id
_entity.type
_entity.pdbx_description
1 polymer ?
#
loop_
_entity_poly.entity_id
_entity_poly.type
_entity_poly.pdbx_seq_one_letter_code
_entity_poly.pdbx_strand_id
1 'polypeptide(L)'
;MENFKRGRFDWQMLELPDGITTSNGNWYHITREGIEEYVPGLLDKRPLEYIIQEADAWVKSSDGLALMLYFILVYVSVDPLLATGISLGFYFLWYFNTSVFVNVTASPIAKILNKDGVVYTISALCLIGITLQEMALGIGISIEFSALWYGLALFFMYKVGLLNLAIQYVQSKFFGKAKIPKQDRILNMLLIRYGMKHGILTGKVAKMENELIRVTNYHKEKKNNK
;
A
#
# COMPACT_ATOMS: atom_id res chain seq x y z
N MET A 1 23.13 13.89 -8.85
CA MET A 1 21.92 14.74 -8.79
C MET A 1 21.35 14.84 -10.20
N GLU A 2 20.40 13.97 -10.59
CA GLU A 2 19.99 13.93 -12.02
C GLU A 2 18.57 13.40 -12.33
N ASN A 3 17.60 13.45 -11.40
CA ASN A 3 16.32 12.75 -11.61
C ASN A 3 15.05 13.62 -11.69
N PHE A 4 15.14 14.95 -11.64
CA PHE A 4 13.95 15.81 -11.77
C PHE A 4 13.79 16.32 -13.22
N LYS A 5 13.17 15.52 -14.09
CA LYS A 5 12.77 15.97 -15.43
C LYS A 5 11.40 16.64 -15.35
N ARG A 6 11.36 17.98 -15.32
CA ARG A 6 10.12 18.76 -15.44
C ARG A 6 9.44 18.46 -16.79
N GLY A 7 8.14 18.15 -16.77
CA GLY A 7 7.32 18.03 -17.98
C GLY A 7 6.81 16.62 -18.34
N ARG A 8 7.16 15.57 -17.58
CA ARG A 8 6.52 14.24 -17.71
C ARG A 8 5.74 13.90 -16.44
N PHE A 9 4.50 13.43 -16.60
CA PHE A 9 3.64 12.87 -15.53
C PHE A 9 4.12 11.47 -15.09
N ASP A 10 5.44 11.26 -15.05
CA ASP A 10 6.02 10.02 -14.57
C ASP A 10 6.26 10.13 -13.07
N TRP A 11 6.13 9.01 -12.36
CA TRP A 11 6.44 8.94 -10.93
C TRP A 11 7.91 9.31 -10.70
N GLN A 12 8.14 10.22 -9.75
CA GLN A 12 9.48 10.73 -9.41
C GLN A 12 9.77 10.59 -7.91
N MET A 13 11.06 10.47 -7.61
CA MET A 13 11.63 10.35 -6.27
C MET A 13 12.83 11.29 -6.16
N LEU A 14 12.95 11.96 -5.00
CA LEU A 14 14.10 12.77 -4.64
C LEU A 14 14.66 12.28 -3.31
N GLU A 15 15.94 11.96 -3.30
CA GLU A 15 16.69 11.61 -2.10
C GLU A 15 17.30 12.88 -1.50
N LEU A 16 17.03 13.10 -0.22
CA LEU A 16 17.52 14.18 0.62
C LEU A 16 18.42 13.58 1.72
N PRO A 17 19.29 14.36 2.36
CA PRO A 17 20.16 13.86 3.43
C PRO A 17 19.41 13.24 4.63
N ASP A 18 18.16 13.62 4.83
CA ASP A 18 17.29 13.22 5.93
C ASP A 18 16.15 12.27 5.52
N GLY A 19 16.11 11.84 4.25
CA GLY A 19 15.11 10.88 3.78
C GLY A 19 14.81 10.94 2.30
N ILE A 20 13.77 10.22 1.88
CA ILE A 20 13.34 10.13 0.49
C ILE A 20 11.93 10.72 0.37
N THR A 21 11.77 11.69 -0.52
CA THR A 21 10.46 12.26 -0.86
C THR A 21 10.01 11.82 -2.25
N THR A 22 8.71 11.68 -2.44
CA THR A 22 8.11 11.20 -3.69
C THR A 22 7.16 12.22 -4.29
N SER A 23 6.95 12.13 -5.60
CA SER A 23 5.93 12.90 -6.33
C SER A 23 4.50 12.73 -5.79
N ASN A 24 4.26 11.66 -5.02
CA ASN A 24 2.98 11.39 -4.36
C ASN A 24 2.83 12.14 -3.02
N GLY A 25 3.82 12.91 -2.59
CA GLY A 25 3.82 13.62 -1.31
C GLY A 25 4.14 12.75 -0.10
N ASN A 26 4.63 11.52 -0.30
CA ASN A 26 5.10 10.66 0.79
C ASN A 26 6.56 10.98 1.12
N TRP A 27 6.84 11.11 2.42
CA TRP A 27 8.16 11.25 2.99
C TRP A 27 8.55 9.95 3.71
N TYR A 28 9.69 9.39 3.35
CA TYR A 28 10.28 8.22 3.97
C TYR A 28 11.54 8.63 4.73
N HIS A 29 11.62 8.33 6.03
CA HIS A 29 12.74 8.75 6.88
C HIS A 29 13.89 7.74 6.84
N ILE A 30 14.37 7.41 5.64
CA ILE A 30 15.51 6.53 5.41
C ILE A 30 16.21 6.92 4.11
N THR A 31 17.53 6.77 4.05
CA THR A 31 18.35 7.00 2.84
C THR A 31 18.75 5.69 2.19
N ARG A 32 19.35 5.76 1.00
CA ARG A 32 19.95 4.62 0.31
C ARG A 32 20.97 3.90 1.19
N GLU A 33 21.86 4.64 1.83
CA GLU A 33 22.88 4.09 2.74
C GLU A 33 22.21 3.41 3.93
N GLY A 34 21.15 4.01 4.49
CA GLY A 34 20.40 3.41 5.59
C GLY A 34 19.69 2.12 5.19
N ILE A 35 19.17 2.02 3.95
CA ILE A 35 18.59 0.78 3.43
C ILE A 35 19.66 -0.30 3.24
N GLU A 36 20.83 0.07 2.71
CA GLU A 36 21.95 -0.84 2.49
C GLU A 36 22.52 -1.36 3.81
N GLU A 37 22.62 -0.52 4.84
CA GLU A 37 23.00 -0.95 6.20
C GLU A 37 21.95 -1.89 6.81
N TYR A 38 20.66 -1.62 6.56
CA TYR A 38 19.56 -2.40 7.12
C TYR A 38 19.39 -3.77 6.45
N VAL A 39 19.50 -3.83 5.11
CA VAL A 39 19.38 -5.02 4.26
C VAL A 39 20.49 -5.03 3.19
N PRO A 40 21.70 -5.49 3.54
CA PRO A 40 22.87 -5.36 2.66
C PRO A 40 22.76 -6.21 1.39
N GLY A 41 23.08 -5.64 0.24
CA GLY A 41 22.99 -6.27 -1.08
C GLY A 41 21.59 -6.29 -1.68
N LEU A 42 20.59 -5.69 -1.02
CA LEU A 42 19.24 -5.60 -1.58
C LEU A 42 19.20 -4.67 -2.79
N LEU A 43 19.92 -3.55 -2.73
CA LEU A 43 19.93 -2.54 -3.78
C LEU A 43 20.57 -3.04 -5.08
N ASP A 44 21.47 -4.02 -4.99
CA ASP A 44 22.05 -4.71 -6.16
C ASP A 44 21.03 -5.60 -6.89
N LYS A 45 20.04 -6.14 -6.16
CA LYS A 45 18.98 -6.99 -6.72
C LYS A 45 17.78 -6.18 -7.21
N ARG A 46 17.45 -5.08 -6.51
CA ARG A 46 16.30 -4.23 -6.81
C ARG A 46 16.67 -2.75 -6.63
N PRO A 47 16.47 -1.92 -7.68
CA PRO A 47 16.78 -0.51 -7.57
C PRO A 47 15.87 0.17 -6.54
N LEU A 48 16.43 1.16 -5.83
CA LEU A 48 15.77 1.91 -4.76
C LEU A 48 14.42 2.48 -5.23
N GLU A 49 14.40 3.05 -6.43
CA GLU A 49 13.23 3.67 -7.05
C GLU A 49 12.07 2.68 -7.14
N TYR A 50 12.36 1.42 -7.46
CA TYR A 50 11.35 0.37 -7.58
C TYR A 50 10.75 0.00 -6.23
N ILE A 51 11.58 -0.07 -5.18
CA ILE A 51 11.15 -0.37 -3.80
C ILE A 51 10.27 0.76 -3.26
N ILE A 52 10.69 2.02 -3.42
CA ILE A 52 9.93 3.18 -2.95
C ILE A 52 8.62 3.35 -3.75
N GLN A 53 8.64 3.10 -5.06
CA GLN A 53 7.41 3.10 -5.86
C GLN A 53 6.41 2.01 -5.40
N GLU A 54 6.90 0.84 -4.98
CA GLU A 54 6.05 -0.17 -4.35
C GLU A 54 5.50 0.29 -3.01
N ALA A 55 6.33 0.90 -2.17
CA ALA A 55 5.89 1.46 -0.89
C ALA A 55 4.78 2.48 -1.10
N ASP A 56 4.92 3.38 -2.07
CA ASP A 56 3.91 4.37 -2.45
C ASP A 56 2.59 3.73 -2.88
N ALA A 57 2.67 2.69 -3.72
CA ALA A 57 1.48 1.96 -4.16
C ALA A 57 0.78 1.28 -2.97
N TRP A 58 1.54 0.71 -2.04
CA TRP A 58 0.96 0.13 -0.82
C TRP A 58 0.34 1.19 0.10
N VAL A 59 0.96 2.36 0.24
CA VAL A 59 0.40 3.48 1.03
C VAL A 59 -0.97 3.90 0.53
N LYS A 60 -1.13 4.00 -0.80
CA LYS A 60 -2.38 4.39 -1.48
C LYS A 60 -3.36 3.24 -1.71
N SER A 61 -2.94 1.98 -1.49
CA SER A 61 -3.76 0.79 -1.77
C SER A 61 -5.12 0.78 -1.09
N SER A 62 -5.28 1.42 0.07
CA SER A 62 -6.58 1.58 0.75
C SER A 62 -7.61 2.23 -0.16
N ASP A 63 -7.20 3.22 -0.94
CA ASP A 63 -8.07 4.11 -1.71
C ASP A 63 -8.60 3.34 -2.92
N GLY A 64 -7.68 2.73 -3.69
CA GLY A 64 -8.01 1.92 -4.85
C GLY A 64 -8.81 0.67 -4.48
N LEU A 65 -8.38 -0.08 -3.48
CA LEU A 65 -9.05 -1.34 -3.10
C LEU A 65 -10.46 -1.11 -2.53
N ALA A 66 -10.65 -0.09 -1.70
CA ALA A 66 -11.98 0.23 -1.16
C ALA A 66 -12.94 0.63 -2.29
N LEU A 67 -12.50 1.50 -3.20
CA LEU A 67 -13.32 1.91 -4.34
C LEU A 67 -13.67 0.72 -5.26
N MET A 68 -12.72 -0.17 -5.53
CA MET A 68 -13.00 -1.37 -6.33
C MET A 68 -13.97 -2.30 -5.62
N LEU A 69 -13.83 -2.46 -4.30
CA LEU A 69 -14.75 -3.24 -3.50
C LEU A 69 -16.17 -2.67 -3.58
N TYR A 70 -16.32 -1.34 -3.50
CA TYR A 70 -17.61 -0.68 -3.67
C TYR A 70 -18.26 -1.06 -5.02
N PHE A 71 -17.53 -0.91 -6.13
CA PHE A 71 -18.07 -1.27 -7.44
C PHE A 71 -18.46 -2.74 -7.51
N ILE A 72 -17.61 -3.65 -7.03
CA ILE A 72 -17.94 -5.09 -7.00
C ILE A 72 -19.24 -5.35 -6.25
N LEU A 73 -19.43 -4.73 -5.07
CA LEU A 73 -20.64 -4.92 -4.26
C LEU A 73 -21.89 -4.43 -4.99
N VAL A 74 -21.83 -3.26 -5.65
CA VAL A 74 -22.96 -2.73 -6.44
C VAL A 74 -23.31 -3.67 -7.60
N TYR A 75 -22.31 -4.20 -8.31
CA TYR A 75 -22.54 -5.13 -9.43
C TYR A 75 -23.00 -6.53 -8.99
N VAL A 76 -22.82 -6.88 -7.72
CA VAL A 76 -23.40 -8.10 -7.10
C VAL A 76 -24.78 -7.81 -6.49
N SER A 77 -25.38 -6.66 -6.84
CA SER A 77 -26.73 -6.25 -6.42
C SER A 77 -26.88 -6.07 -4.90
N VAL A 78 -25.79 -5.65 -4.22
CA VAL A 78 -25.87 -5.18 -2.83
C VAL A 78 -26.45 -3.77 -2.82
N ASP A 79 -27.32 -3.49 -1.85
CA ASP A 79 -27.87 -2.16 -1.60
C ASP A 79 -26.75 -1.09 -1.59
N PRO A 80 -26.91 0.05 -2.28
CA PRO A 80 -25.84 1.03 -2.44
C PRO A 80 -25.37 1.65 -1.11
N LEU A 81 -26.27 1.81 -0.14
CA LEU A 81 -25.94 2.35 1.17
C LEU A 81 -25.11 1.34 1.96
N LEU A 82 -25.49 0.06 1.94
CA LEU A 82 -24.71 -1.03 2.53
C LEU A 82 -23.34 -1.19 1.84
N ALA A 83 -23.30 -1.15 0.51
CA ALA A 83 -22.05 -1.22 -0.25
C ALA A 83 -21.09 -0.08 0.12
N THR A 84 -21.63 1.13 0.30
CA THR A 84 -20.88 2.30 0.76
C THR A 84 -20.34 2.09 2.17
N GLY A 85 -21.18 1.62 3.10
CA GLY A 85 -20.78 1.32 4.47
C GLY A 85 -19.66 0.27 4.55
N ILE A 86 -19.77 -0.81 3.78
CA ILE A 86 -18.77 -1.88 3.71
C ILE A 86 -17.46 -1.34 3.11
N SER A 87 -17.53 -0.56 2.03
CA SER A 87 -16.35 0.07 1.40
C SER A 87 -15.61 0.98 2.37
N LEU A 88 -16.32 1.83 3.11
CA LEU A 88 -15.73 2.71 4.11
C LEU A 88 -15.15 1.93 5.28
N GLY A 89 -15.87 0.94 5.81
CA GLY A 89 -15.36 0.06 6.86
C GLY A 89 -14.09 -0.67 6.44
N PHE A 90 -14.07 -1.23 5.23
CA PHE A 90 -12.90 -1.85 4.64
C PHE A 90 -11.75 -0.86 4.49
N TYR A 91 -12.01 0.37 4.01
CA TYR A 91 -10.98 1.41 3.91
C TYR A 91 -10.28 1.65 5.26
N PHE A 92 -11.04 1.82 6.34
CA PHE A 92 -10.45 2.05 7.67
C PHE A 92 -9.65 0.84 8.13
N LEU A 93 -10.24 -0.37 8.07
CA LEU A 93 -9.56 -1.60 8.45
C LEU A 93 -8.25 -1.79 7.66
N TRP A 94 -8.30 -1.59 6.35
CA TRP A 94 -7.13 -1.69 5.49
C TRP A 94 -6.10 -0.61 5.82
N TYR A 95 -6.51 0.65 5.97
CA TYR A 95 -5.63 1.78 6.26
C TYR A 95 -4.76 1.56 7.50
N PHE A 96 -5.35 1.05 8.58
CA PHE A 96 -4.63 0.81 9.84
C PHE A 96 -3.78 -0.48 9.81
N ASN A 97 -4.21 -1.50 9.06
CA ASN A 97 -3.57 -2.81 9.02
C ASN A 97 -2.70 -3.06 7.79
N THR A 98 -2.56 -2.08 6.88
CA THR A 98 -1.87 -2.26 5.58
C THR A 98 -0.47 -2.87 5.78
N SER A 99 0.27 -2.42 6.80
CA SER A 99 1.63 -2.89 7.06
C SER A 99 1.74 -4.40 7.28
N VAL A 100 0.68 -5.08 7.72
CA VAL A 100 0.70 -6.53 7.95
C VAL A 100 0.53 -7.31 6.64
N PHE A 101 -0.30 -6.78 5.74
CA PHE A 101 -0.68 -7.42 4.47
C PHE A 101 0.31 -7.15 3.33
N VAL A 102 1.26 -6.25 3.55
CA VAL A 102 2.33 -5.94 2.58
C VAL A 102 3.07 -7.21 2.18
N ASN A 103 3.03 -7.49 0.88
CA ASN A 103 3.71 -8.62 0.27
C ASN A 103 4.28 -8.23 -1.10
N VAL A 104 5.53 -8.60 -1.35
CA VAL A 104 6.25 -8.33 -2.61
C VAL A 104 5.54 -8.96 -3.82
N THR A 105 4.86 -10.10 -3.65
CA THR A 105 4.13 -10.75 -4.76
C THR A 105 2.82 -10.04 -5.12
N ALA A 106 2.19 -9.34 -4.16
CA ALA A 106 0.96 -8.60 -4.37
C ALA A 106 1.19 -7.13 -4.77
N SER A 107 2.44 -6.64 -4.69
CA SER A 107 2.83 -5.30 -5.12
C SER A 107 2.40 -4.93 -6.54
N PRO A 108 2.43 -5.82 -7.57
CA PRO A 108 1.93 -5.49 -8.91
C PRO A 108 0.45 -5.13 -8.93
N ILE A 109 -0.38 -5.86 -8.16
CA ILE A 109 -1.82 -5.60 -8.04
C ILE A 109 -2.04 -4.23 -7.40
N ALA A 110 -1.31 -3.94 -6.30
CA ALA A 110 -1.37 -2.63 -5.65
C ALA A 110 -0.93 -1.50 -6.61
N LYS A 111 0.07 -1.71 -7.47
CA LYS A 111 0.48 -0.71 -8.47
C LYS A 111 -0.61 -0.47 -9.52
N ILE A 112 -1.21 -1.53 -10.06
CA ILE A 112 -2.26 -1.42 -11.10
C ILE A 112 -3.47 -0.68 -10.53
N LEU A 113 -3.91 -1.06 -9.33
CA LEU A 113 -5.09 -0.49 -8.67
C LEU A 113 -4.88 0.93 -8.13
N ASN A 114 -3.66 1.47 -8.22
CA ASN A 114 -3.37 2.86 -7.84
C ASN A 114 -2.89 3.71 -9.02
N LYS A 115 -2.71 3.12 -10.21
CA LYS A 115 -2.33 3.88 -11.38
C LYS A 115 -3.52 4.75 -11.80
N ASP A 116 -3.34 6.07 -11.80
CA ASP A 116 -4.39 7.05 -12.06
C ASP A 116 -5.23 6.71 -13.30
N GLY A 117 -4.56 6.43 -14.43
CA GLY A 117 -5.24 6.06 -15.66
C GLY A 117 -6.10 4.79 -15.55
N VAL A 118 -5.66 3.79 -14.79
CA VAL A 118 -6.42 2.54 -14.59
C VAL A 118 -7.63 2.80 -13.70
N VAL A 119 -7.42 3.45 -12.55
CA VAL A 119 -8.51 3.74 -11.61
C VAL A 119 -9.56 4.63 -12.25
N TYR A 120 -9.17 5.67 -12.98
CA TYR A 120 -10.10 6.55 -13.69
C TYR A 120 -10.89 5.81 -14.76
N THR A 121 -10.21 4.99 -15.56
CA THR A 121 -10.88 4.22 -16.62
C THR A 121 -11.88 3.23 -16.04
N ILE A 122 -11.47 2.43 -15.05
CA ILE A 122 -12.36 1.45 -14.42
C ILE A 122 -13.53 2.15 -13.73
N SER A 123 -13.26 3.22 -12.97
CA SER A 123 -14.32 3.96 -12.28
C SER A 123 -15.31 4.57 -13.27
N ALA A 124 -14.83 5.16 -14.37
CA ALA A 124 -15.69 5.71 -15.41
C ALA A 124 -16.55 4.61 -16.05
N LEU A 125 -15.95 3.47 -16.42
CA LEU A 125 -16.67 2.33 -16.99
C LEU A 125 -17.74 1.80 -16.02
N CYS A 126 -17.39 1.65 -14.74
CA CYS A 126 -18.32 1.19 -13.72
C CYS A 126 -19.48 2.18 -13.51
N LEU A 127 -19.20 3.49 -13.47
CA LEU A 127 -20.24 4.51 -13.32
C LEU A 127 -21.13 4.61 -14.56
N ILE A 128 -20.57 4.53 -15.77
CA ILE A 128 -21.34 4.44 -17.01
C ILE A 128 -22.23 3.19 -17.00
N GLY A 129 -21.70 2.04 -16.56
CA GLY A 129 -22.50 0.82 -16.44
C GLY A 129 -23.67 0.97 -15.47
N ILE A 130 -23.49 1.71 -14.36
CA ILE A 130 -24.58 2.07 -13.44
C ILE A 130 -25.60 2.98 -14.12
N THR A 131 -25.19 3.97 -14.93
CA THR A 131 -26.15 4.81 -15.68
C THR A 131 -26.99 4.00 -16.67
N LEU A 132 -26.41 2.94 -17.24
CA LEU A 132 -27.06 2.04 -18.19
C LEU A 132 -27.76 0.86 -17.48
N GLN A 133 -28.22 1.06 -16.24
CA GLN A 133 -28.87 0.03 -15.42
C GLN A 133 -30.03 -0.69 -16.13
N GLU A 134 -30.75 -0.02 -17.04
CA GLU A 134 -31.86 -0.65 -17.78
C GLU A 134 -31.37 -1.77 -18.71
N MET A 135 -30.19 -1.60 -19.33
CA MET A 135 -29.55 -2.68 -20.09
C MET A 135 -29.01 -3.77 -19.16
N ALA A 136 -28.50 -3.41 -17.98
CA ALA A 136 -28.01 -4.37 -16.98
C ALA A 136 -29.16 -5.23 -16.42
N LEU A 137 -30.36 -4.67 -16.29
CA LEU A 137 -31.55 -5.40 -15.90
C LEU A 137 -31.89 -6.50 -16.91
N GLY A 138 -31.68 -6.24 -18.20
CA GLY A 138 -31.89 -7.22 -19.29
C GLY A 138 -30.97 -8.44 -19.22
N ILE A 139 -29.85 -8.36 -18.49
CA ILE A 139 -28.92 -9.47 -18.23
C ILE A 139 -29.03 -10.01 -16.79
N GLY A 140 -30.07 -9.61 -16.05
CA GLY A 140 -30.36 -10.12 -14.70
C GLY A 140 -29.60 -9.42 -13.57
N ILE A 141 -28.96 -8.29 -13.83
CA ILE A 141 -28.25 -7.50 -12.82
C ILE A 141 -29.14 -6.32 -12.41
N SER A 142 -29.67 -6.35 -11.18
CA SER A 142 -30.41 -5.22 -10.63
C SER A 142 -29.46 -4.26 -9.92
N ILE A 143 -29.31 -3.07 -10.46
CA ILE A 143 -28.54 -1.97 -9.88
C ILE A 143 -29.50 -0.82 -9.63
N GLU A 144 -29.38 -0.19 -8.47
CA GLU A 144 -30.12 1.04 -8.18
C GLU A 144 -29.39 2.27 -8.73
N PHE A 145 -30.13 3.19 -9.32
CA PHE A 145 -29.57 4.44 -9.88
C PHE A 145 -28.88 5.30 -8.81
N SER A 146 -29.34 5.20 -7.55
CA SER A 146 -28.75 5.90 -6.40
C SER A 146 -27.26 5.57 -6.23
N ALA A 147 -26.82 4.36 -6.63
CA ALA A 147 -25.42 3.93 -6.61
C ALA A 147 -24.48 4.85 -7.40
N LEU A 148 -24.98 5.54 -8.42
CA LEU A 148 -24.19 6.51 -9.17
C LEU A 148 -23.63 7.60 -8.25
N TRP A 149 -24.49 8.18 -7.41
CA TRP A 149 -24.13 9.30 -6.55
C TRP A 149 -23.18 8.87 -5.44
N TYR A 150 -23.42 7.72 -4.84
CA TYR A 150 -22.50 7.13 -3.85
C TYR A 150 -21.15 6.81 -4.47
N GLY A 151 -21.12 6.19 -5.65
CA GLY A 151 -19.88 5.88 -6.36
C GLY A 151 -19.08 7.11 -6.73
N LEU A 152 -19.75 8.18 -7.18
CA LEU A 152 -19.11 9.46 -7.50
C LEU A 152 -18.55 10.13 -6.24
N ALA A 153 -19.33 10.17 -5.14
CA ALA A 153 -18.87 10.70 -3.87
C ALA A 153 -17.65 9.94 -3.32
N LEU A 154 -17.71 8.60 -3.30
CA LEU A 154 -16.60 7.74 -2.85
C LEU A 154 -15.38 7.88 -3.74
N PHE A 155 -15.56 7.94 -5.06
CA PHE A 155 -14.48 8.19 -6.00
C PHE A 155 -13.71 9.47 -5.64
N PHE A 156 -14.42 10.58 -5.43
CA PHE A 156 -13.78 11.83 -5.02
C PHE A 156 -13.14 11.72 -3.63
N MET A 157 -13.83 11.14 -2.64
CA MET A 157 -13.31 11.00 -1.28
C MET A 157 -12.01 10.21 -1.22
N TYR A 158 -11.94 9.08 -1.93
CA TYR A 158 -10.76 8.23 -1.98
C TYR A 158 -9.67 8.87 -2.84
N LYS A 159 -10.00 9.35 -4.05
CA LYS A 159 -8.98 9.82 -5.00
C LYS A 159 -8.29 11.11 -4.56
N VAL A 160 -9.06 12.06 -4.04
CA VAL A 160 -8.51 13.35 -3.57
C VAL A 160 -7.76 13.16 -2.24
N GLY A 161 -7.87 11.98 -1.60
CA GLY A 161 -7.24 11.70 -0.32
C GLY A 161 -7.91 12.44 0.85
N LEU A 162 -9.14 12.90 0.67
CA LEU A 162 -9.92 13.59 1.71
C LEU A 162 -10.08 12.72 2.96
N LEU A 163 -10.27 11.41 2.77
CA LEU A 163 -10.36 10.44 3.86
C LEU A 163 -9.04 10.29 4.63
N ASN A 164 -7.91 10.28 3.93
CA ASN A 164 -6.59 10.24 4.56
C ASN A 164 -6.34 11.54 5.36
N LEU A 165 -6.70 12.70 4.81
CA LEU A 165 -6.61 13.99 5.51
C LEU A 165 -7.49 14.01 6.77
N ALA A 166 -8.73 13.52 6.67
CA ALA A 166 -9.64 13.43 7.81
C ALA A 166 -9.08 12.53 8.92
N ILE A 167 -8.51 11.37 8.56
CA ILE A 167 -7.88 10.47 9.54
C ILE A 167 -6.70 11.14 10.22
N GLN A 168 -5.81 11.79 9.47
CA GLN A 168 -4.65 12.47 10.04
C GLN A 168 -5.06 13.61 10.98
N TYR A 169 -6.10 14.38 10.59
CA TYR A 169 -6.68 15.41 11.45
C TYR A 169 -7.24 14.83 12.76
N VAL A 170 -8.02 13.75 12.68
CA VAL A 170 -8.56 13.07 13.88
C VAL A 170 -7.44 12.51 14.75
N GLN A 171 -6.44 11.83 14.18
CA GLN A 171 -5.32 11.29 14.94
C GLN A 171 -4.53 12.39 15.67
N SER A 172 -4.17 13.46 14.96
CA SER A 172 -3.43 14.57 15.56
C SER A 172 -4.19 15.25 16.69
N LYS A 173 -5.53 15.32 16.61
CA LYS A 173 -6.37 15.97 17.62
C LYS A 173 -6.66 15.10 18.84
N PHE A 174 -6.86 13.79 18.65
CA PHE A 174 -7.36 12.90 19.71
C PHE A 174 -6.34 11.87 20.23
N PHE A 175 -5.41 11.42 19.39
CA PHE A 175 -4.52 10.30 19.72
C PHE A 175 -3.03 10.69 19.76
N GLY A 176 -2.70 11.94 19.44
CA GLY A 176 -1.33 12.41 19.30
C GLY A 176 -0.67 11.92 18.01
N LYS A 177 0.57 12.39 17.76
CA LYS A 177 1.33 11.95 16.58
C LYS A 177 1.79 10.50 16.76
N ALA A 178 1.52 9.66 15.77
CA ALA A 178 2.02 8.28 15.75
C ALA A 178 3.55 8.27 15.85
N LYS A 179 4.10 7.35 16.65
CA LYS A 179 5.56 7.24 16.88
C LYS A 179 6.35 6.92 15.62
N ILE A 180 5.74 6.23 14.64
CA ILE A 180 6.33 5.93 13.34
C ILE A 180 5.27 6.21 12.26
N PRO A 181 5.59 7.00 11.22
CA PRO A 181 4.69 7.26 10.10
C PRO A 181 4.22 5.97 9.39
N LYS A 182 3.01 6.02 8.79
CA LYS A 182 2.44 4.88 8.05
C LYS A 182 3.35 4.44 6.90
N GLN A 183 3.90 5.41 6.18
CA GLN A 183 4.78 5.20 5.04
C GLN A 183 6.03 4.41 5.44
N ASP A 184 6.68 4.82 6.53
CA ASP A 184 7.88 4.15 7.05
C ASP A 184 7.59 2.74 7.55
N ARG A 185 6.43 2.50 8.19
CA ARG A 185 6.01 1.16 8.58
C ARG A 185 5.84 0.22 7.38
N ILE A 186 5.22 0.72 6.31
CA ILE A 186 5.00 -0.04 5.07
C ILE A 186 6.34 -0.32 4.39
N LEU A 187 7.21 0.68 4.27
CA LEU A 187 8.54 0.52 3.69
C LEU A 187 9.37 -0.49 4.47
N ASN A 188 9.42 -0.38 5.80
CA ASN A 188 10.13 -1.33 6.65
C ASN A 188 9.64 -2.77 6.43
N MET A 189 8.32 -2.98 6.36
CA MET A 189 7.79 -4.32 6.06
C MET A 189 8.18 -4.80 4.66
N LEU A 190 8.13 -3.92 3.65
CA LEU A 190 8.60 -4.27 2.30
C LEU A 190 10.05 -4.70 2.30
N LEU A 191 10.94 -3.95 2.97
CA LEU A 191 12.37 -4.28 3.08
C LEU A 191 12.58 -5.66 3.72
N ILE A 192 11.86 -5.97 4.81
CA ILE A 192 11.91 -7.29 5.45
C ILE A 192 11.43 -8.39 4.48
N ARG A 193 10.32 -8.17 3.76
CA ARG A 193 9.77 -9.13 2.79
C ARG A 193 10.70 -9.33 1.60
N TYR A 194 11.37 -8.28 1.14
CA TYR A 194 12.39 -8.34 0.09
C TYR A 194 13.63 -9.09 0.54
N GLY A 195 14.11 -8.81 1.76
CA GLY A 195 15.20 -9.56 2.38
C GLY A 195 14.90 -11.06 2.42
N MET A 196 13.74 -11.44 2.95
CA MET A 196 13.31 -12.85 2.96
C MET A 196 13.22 -13.46 1.56
N LYS A 197 12.67 -12.74 0.57
CA LYS A 197 12.53 -13.25 -0.81
C LYS A 197 13.87 -13.52 -1.48
N HIS A 198 14.89 -12.72 -1.19
CA HIS A 198 16.22 -12.83 -1.79
C HIS A 198 17.22 -13.59 -0.90
N GLY A 199 16.78 -14.11 0.25
CA GLY A 199 17.66 -14.76 1.23
C GLY A 199 18.66 -13.81 1.89
N ILE A 200 18.37 -12.50 1.86
CA ILE A 200 19.20 -11.45 2.44
C ILE A 200 18.62 -11.13 3.81
N LEU A 201 19.38 -11.37 4.86
CA LEU A 201 18.93 -11.17 6.22
C LEU A 201 19.07 -9.70 6.59
N THR A 202 18.03 -9.13 7.19
CA THR A 202 18.15 -7.80 7.79
C THR A 202 19.12 -7.88 8.98
N GLY A 203 19.82 -6.78 9.31
CA GLY A 203 20.87 -6.81 10.33
C GLY A 203 20.46 -7.39 11.70
N LYS A 204 19.16 -7.31 12.06
CA LYS A 204 18.61 -7.96 13.27
C LYS A 204 18.35 -9.46 13.10
N VAL A 205 17.90 -9.89 11.93
CA VAL A 205 17.62 -11.30 11.64
C VAL A 205 18.92 -12.09 11.51
N ALA A 206 19.96 -11.51 10.91
CA ALA A 206 21.30 -12.10 10.86
C ALA A 206 21.87 -12.32 12.28
N LYS A 207 21.69 -11.35 13.19
CA LYS A 207 22.07 -11.51 14.60
C LYS A 207 21.28 -12.63 15.30
N MET A 208 20.00 -12.77 14.99
CA MET A 208 19.15 -13.83 15.54
C MET A 208 19.52 -15.21 14.99
N GLU A 209 19.83 -15.34 13.71
CA GLU A 209 20.31 -16.59 13.11
C GLU A 209 21.65 -17.02 13.74
N ASN A 210 22.59 -16.08 13.89
CA ASN A 210 23.86 -16.37 14.55
C ASN A 210 23.68 -16.83 16.01
N GLU A 211 22.75 -16.22 16.76
CA GLU A 211 22.41 -16.69 18.10
C GLU A 211 21.77 -18.09 18.10
N LEU A 212 20.89 -18.41 17.14
CA LEU A 212 20.31 -19.74 17.01
C LEU A 212 21.36 -20.81 16.65
N ILE A 213 22.29 -20.49 15.75
CA ILE A 213 23.43 -21.35 15.40
C ILE A 213 24.31 -21.57 16.64
N ARG A 214 24.60 -20.50 17.40
CA ARG A 214 25.37 -20.58 18.64
C ARG A 214 24.70 -21.49 19.67
N VAL A 215 23.41 -21.33 19.93
CA VAL A 215 22.65 -22.17 20.87
C VAL A 215 22.62 -23.62 20.41
N THR A 216 22.49 -23.87 19.11
CA THR A 216 22.48 -25.22 18.54
C THR A 216 23.85 -25.91 18.68
N ASN A 217 24.93 -25.18 18.40
CA ASN A 217 26.30 -25.67 18.56
C ASN A 217 26.67 -25.91 20.02
N TYR A 218 26.22 -25.04 20.93
CA TYR A 218 26.39 -25.23 22.38
C TYR A 218 25.70 -26.52 22.88
N HIS A 219 24.51 -26.84 22.36
CA HIS A 219 23.83 -28.09 22.69
C HIS A 219 24.50 -29.33 22.07
N LYS A 220 25.17 -29.20 20.92
CA LYS A 220 25.97 -30.28 20.31
C LYS A 220 27.24 -30.59 21.11
N GLU A 221 27.99 -29.58 21.54
CA GLU A 221 29.20 -29.78 22.37
C GLU A 221 28.88 -30.41 23.72
N LYS A 222 27.77 -30.02 24.35
CA LYS A 222 27.32 -30.62 25.62
C LYS A 222 26.88 -32.09 25.49
N LYS A 223 26.51 -32.54 24.28
CA LYS A 223 26.13 -33.93 24.00
C LYS A 223 27.32 -34.85 23.73
N ASN A 224 28.47 -34.30 23.30
CA ASN A 224 29.71 -35.05 23.06
C ASN A 224 30.62 -35.19 24.30
N ASN A 225 30.35 -34.44 25.37
CA ASN A 225 31.07 -34.51 26.65
C ASN A 225 30.34 -35.35 27.73
N LYS A 226 29.43 -36.23 27.32
CA LYS A 226 28.82 -37.28 28.15
C LYS A 226 29.13 -38.64 27.55
#